data_AF-A0A453CTH5-F1
#
_entry.id   AF-A0A453CTH5-F1
#
_cell.length_a   1.000
_cell.length_b   1.000
_cell.length_c   1.000
_cell.angle_alpha   90.00
_cell.angle_beta   90.00
_cell.angle_gamma   90.00
#
_symmetry.space_group_name_H-M   'P 1'
#
loop_
_entity.id
_entity.type
_entity.pdbx_description
1 polymer ?
#
loop_
_entity_poly.entity_id
_entity_poly.type
_entity_poly.pdbx_seq_one_letter_code
_entity_poly.pdbx_strand_id
1 'polypeptide(L)' 'GVGGAVKMICGTKVERVVGTGKAPGACPSCGGPVVATDVESERRILCLPLCLKSKRKYSCTRCFRRLVTVYRSTPSS' A
#
# COMPACT_ATOMS: atom_id res chain seq x y z
N GLY A 1 20.66 7.97 -6.40
CA GLY A 1 19.21 7.77 -6.16
C GLY A 1 18.68 8.95 -5.37
N VAL A 2 17.84 9.79 -5.96
CA VAL A 2 17.48 11.10 -5.38
C VAL A 2 16.42 10.92 -4.29
N GLY A 3 16.86 10.83 -3.04
CA GLY A 3 16.05 10.99 -1.84
C GLY A 3 16.12 12.42 -1.35
N GLY A 4 15.44 13.35 -2.04
CA GLY A 4 15.40 14.76 -1.68
C GLY A 4 14.53 15.00 -0.44
N ALA A 5 15.15 15.47 0.63
CA ALA A 5 14.47 15.98 1.81
C ALA A 5 13.71 17.26 1.45
N VAL A 6 12.37 17.18 1.39
CA VAL A 6 11.50 18.36 1.34
C VAL A 6 10.77 18.53 2.67
N LYS A 7 11.19 19.56 3.40
CA LYS A 7 10.61 20.09 4.63
C LYS A 7 9.15 20.50 4.34
N MET A 8 8.17 19.74 4.82
CA MET A 8 6.75 20.02 4.57
C MET A 8 6.14 20.91 5.65
N ILE A 9 5.90 22.16 5.29
CA ILE A 9 4.71 22.94 5.72
C ILE A 9 3.45 22.10 5.53
N CYS A 10 2.60 22.02 6.56
CA CYS A 10 1.36 21.24 6.70
C CYS A 10 0.82 20.63 5.39
N GLY A 11 1.42 19.52 4.96
CA GLY A 11 1.06 18.84 3.72
C GLY A 11 -0.12 17.93 4.00
N THR A 12 -1.31 18.30 3.49
CA THR A 12 -2.50 17.45 3.54
C THR A 12 -2.17 16.11 2.87
N LYS A 13 -2.10 15.05 3.67
CA LYS A 13 -1.94 13.67 3.19
C LYS A 13 -3.32 13.15 2.81
N VAL A 14 -3.52 12.82 1.54
CA VAL A 14 -4.77 12.22 1.06
C VAL A 14 -4.50 10.75 0.77
N GLU A 15 -5.14 9.85 1.53
CA GLU A 15 -5.11 8.41 1.24
C GLU A 15 -6.41 8.02 0.53
N ARG A 16 -6.29 7.34 -0.61
CA ARG A 16 -7.43 6.79 -1.37
C ARG A 16 -7.16 5.35 -1.73
N VAL A 17 -8.18 4.51 -1.58
CA VAL A 17 -8.13 3.13 -2.08
C VAL A 17 -8.36 3.20 -3.59
N VAL A 18 -7.40 2.70 -4.36
CA VAL A 18 -7.48 2.74 -5.83
C VAL A 18 -7.85 1.39 -6.42
N GLY A 19 -7.69 0.32 -5.64
CA GLY A 19 -8.11 -1.00 -6.07
C GLY A 19 -8.11 -2.02 -4.95
N THR A 20 -9.00 -2.99 -5.07
CA THR A 20 -9.00 -4.21 -4.28
C THR A 20 -8.98 -5.38 -5.24
N GLY A 21 -8.14 -6.38 -4.97
CA GLY A 21 -7.96 -7.54 -5.83
C GLY A 21 -7.59 -8.78 -5.04
N LYS A 22 -7.83 -9.95 -5.61
CA LYS A 22 -7.37 -11.21 -5.03
C LYS A 22 -5.86 -11.31 -5.25
N ALA A 23 -5.11 -11.54 -4.18
CA ALA A 23 -3.67 -11.69 -4.27
C ALA A 23 -3.31 -13.12 -4.71
N PRO A 24 -2.30 -13.31 -5.57
CA PRO A 24 -1.72 -14.64 -5.77
C PRO A 24 -1.05 -15.08 -4.46
N GLY A 25 -1.44 -16.25 -3.95
CA GLY A 25 -0.92 -16.82 -2.71
C GLY A 25 -1.97 -17.04 -1.63
N ALA A 26 -1.55 -17.69 -0.56
CA ALA A 26 -2.39 -18.06 0.57
C ALA A 26 -1.80 -17.53 1.89
N CYS A 27 -2.65 -17.35 2.89
CA CYS A 27 -2.22 -16.88 4.20
C CYS A 27 -1.25 -17.90 4.82
N PRO A 28 -0.01 -17.50 5.19
CA PRO A 28 0.97 -18.42 5.77
C PRO A 28 0.53 -18.97 7.14
N SER A 29 -0.45 -18.33 7.79
CA SER A 29 -0.95 -18.75 9.10
C SER A 29 -2.09 -19.75 9.03
N CYS A 30 -2.91 -19.76 7.97
CA CYS A 30 -4.13 -20.59 7.91
C CYS A 30 -4.42 -21.18 6.52
N GLY A 31 -3.57 -20.93 5.51
CA GLY A 31 -3.79 -21.33 4.12
C GLY A 31 -4.97 -20.64 3.43
N GLY A 32 -5.59 -19.63 4.05
CA GLY A 32 -6.78 -18.96 3.53
C GLY A 32 -6.52 -17.99 2.37
N PRO A 33 -7.55 -17.63 1.60
CA PRO A 33 -7.47 -16.59 0.57
C PRO A 33 -6.99 -15.25 1.13
N VAL A 34 -6.18 -14.57 0.34
CA VAL A 34 -5.62 -13.25 0.65
C VAL A 34 -6.09 -12.24 -0.36
N VAL A 35 -6.50 -11.08 0.14
CA VAL A 35 -6.87 -9.93 -0.67
C VAL A 35 -5.79 -8.87 -0.58
N ALA A 36 -5.45 -8.29 -1.72
CA ALA A 36 -4.61 -7.12 -1.87
C ALA A 36 -5.49 -5.88 -2.01
N THR A 37 -5.19 -4.85 -1.24
CA THR A 37 -5.81 -3.53 -1.31
C THR A 37 -4.73 -2.54 -1.66
N ASP A 38 -4.82 -1.94 -2.84
CA ASP A 38 -3.93 -0.87 -3.27
C ASP A 38 -4.46 0.47 -2.79
N VAL A 39 -3.63 1.16 -2.02
CA VAL A 39 -3.93 2.47 -1.43
C VAL A 39 -2.91 3.46 -1.94
N GLU A 40 -3.35 4.43 -2.71
CA GLU A 40 -2.49 5.55 -3.09
C GLU A 40 -2.54 6.64 -2.03
N SER A 41 -1.36 7.09 -1.63
CA SER A 41 -1.20 8.29 -0.82
C SER A 41 -0.67 9.40 -1.71
N GLU A 42 -1.51 10.39 -1.99
CA GLU A 42 -1.09 11.64 -2.62
C GLU A 42 -0.67 12.62 -1.52
N ARG A 43 0.56 13.13 -1.62
CA ARG A 43 1.00 14.29 -0.83
C ARG A 43 0.95 15.53 -1.70
N ARG A 44 0.07 16.45 -1.33
CA ARG A 44 0.03 17.81 -1.90
C ARG A 44 0.84 18.75 -1.02
N ILE A 45 1.75 19.49 -1.63
CA ILE A 45 2.43 20.63 -0.98
C ILE A 45 2.14 21.85 -1.84
N LEU A 46 1.63 22.92 -1.23
CA LEU A 46 1.40 24.20 -1.93
C LEU A 46 0.65 24.05 -3.26
N CYS A 47 -0.40 23.21 -3.29
CA CYS A 47 -1.22 22.92 -4.48
C CYS A 47 -0.57 22.10 -5.62
N LEU A 48 0.68 21.65 -5.50
CA LEU A 48 1.28 20.71 -6.45
C LEU A 48 1.25 19.26 -5.94
N PRO A 49 0.84 18.27 -6.77
CA PRO A 49 0.96 16.86 -6.45
C PRO A 49 2.43 16.44 -6.53
N LEU A 50 3.11 16.40 -5.37
CA LEU A 50 4.57 16.21 -5.34
C LEU A 50 4.98 14.75 -5.22
N CYS A 51 4.18 13.91 -4.56
CA CYS A 51 4.49 12.49 -4.41
C CYS A 51 3.22 11.64 -4.38
N LEU A 52 3.03 10.80 -5.40
CA LEU A 52 2.11 9.66 -5.36
C LEU A 52 2.86 8.46 -4.78
N LYS A 53 2.39 7.96 -3.63
CA LYS A 53 2.97 6.80 -2.96
C LYS A 53 1.91 5.70 -2.93
N SER A 54 1.95 4.78 -3.89
CA SER A 54 1.13 3.56 -3.80
C SER A 54 1.64 2.65 -2.68
N LYS A 55 0.70 2.15 -1.88
CA LYS A 55 0.89 1.23 -0.76
C LYS A 55 -0.07 0.07 -0.96
N ARG A 56 0.48 -1.11 -1.20
CA ARG A 56 -0.30 -2.35 -1.25
C ARG A 56 -0.40 -2.97 0.14
N LYS A 57 -1.62 -3.20 0.61
CA LYS A 57 -1.94 -3.86 1.89
C LYS A 57 -2.50 -5.24 1.60
N TYR A 58 -2.04 -6.25 2.33
CA TYR A 58 -2.52 -7.62 2.18
C TYR A 58 -3.21 -8.06 3.46
N SER A 59 -4.37 -8.69 3.34
CA SER A 59 -5.17 -9.17 4.46
C SER A 59 -5.77 -10.52 4.11
N CYS A 60 -5.76 -11.47 5.04
CA CYS A 60 -6.49 -12.73 4.86
C CYS A 60 -7.98 -12.50 5.11
N THR A 61 -8.85 -13.04 4.26
CA THR A 61 -10.30 -12.97 4.47
C THR A 61 -10.84 -14.07 5.38
N ARG A 62 -10.06 -15.12 5.68
CA ARG A 62 -10.45 -16.17 6.64
C ARG A 62 -10.12 -15.80 8.07
N CYS A 63 -8.87 -15.43 8.35
CA CYS A 63 -8.42 -15.14 9.72
C CYS A 63 -8.31 -13.64 10.01
N PHE A 64 -8.69 -12.77 9.06
CA PHE A 64 -8.61 -11.30 9.17
C PHE A 64 -7.22 -10.76 9.54
N ARG A 65 -6.18 -11.57 9.35
CA ARG A 65 -4.81 -11.24 9.72
C ARG A 65 -4.13 -10.44 8.63
N ARG A 66 -3.43 -9.36 9.01
CA ARG A 66 -2.74 -8.46 8.07
C ARG A 66 -1.36 -9.04 7.69
N LEU A 67 -1.08 -9.13 6.40
CA LEU A 67 0.07 -9.84 5.81
C LEU A 67 1.09 -8.87 5.18
N VAL A 68 1.51 -7.85 5.94
CA VAL A 68 2.38 -6.75 5.44
C VAL A 68 3.85 -7.12 5.22
N THR A 69 4.36 -8.13 5.91
CA THR A 69 5.79 -8.49 5.87
C THR A 69 6.12 -9.45 4.73
N VAL A 70 5.23 -10.40 4.45
CA VAL A 70 5.50 -11.51 3.52
C VAL A 70 5.30 -11.11 2.05
N TYR A 71 4.33 -10.24 1.78
CA TYR A 71 3.98 -9.84 0.41
C TYR A 71 4.74 -8.62 -0.12
N ARG A 72 5.56 -7.97 0.71
CA ARG A 72 6.32 -6.77 0.31
C ARG A 72 7.50 -7.09 -0.62
N SER A 73 7.83 -8.37 -0.79
CA SER A 73 9.02 -8.83 -1.52
C SER A 73 8.72 -9.50 -2.87
N THR A 74 7.46 -9.62 -3.30
CA THR A 74 7.15 -10.14 -4.63
C THR A 74 6.91 -8.98 -5.59
N PRO A 75 7.93 -8.50 -6.34
CA PRO A 75 7.65 -7.83 -7.60
C PRO A 75 6.90 -8.86 -8.45
N SER A 76 5.61 -8.62 -8.68
CA SER A 76 4.82 -9.42 -9.61
C SER A 76 5.39 -9.10 -10.99
N SER A 77 6.34 -9.93 -11.44
CA SER A 77 6.83 -9.93 -12.82
C SER A 77 5.79 -10.53 -13.75
#